data_AF-V7B9B9-F1
#
_entry.id   AF-V7B9B9-F1
#
_cell.length_a   1.000
_cell.length_b   1.000
_cell.length_c   1.000
_cell.angle_alpha   90.00
_cell.angle_beta   90.00
_cell.angle_gamma   90.00
#
_symmetry.space_group_name_H-M   'P 1'
#
loop_
_entity.id
_entity.type
_entity.pdbx_description
1 polymer ?
#
loop_
_entity_poly.entity_id
_entity_poly.type
_entity_poly.pdbx_seq_one_letter_code
_entity_poly.pdbx_strand_id
1 'polypeptide(L)'
;MKSVYVPFLSLVAVLVLTVAATEPPKALTCEETKSLVTPCLDFLTDKTNTPPTPCCQGLNKLIVSTPTKEEKLTACKCLKEAASQIPNFDVSRVNNLPKVCNINVNYPISKDFDCDNIIKN
;
A
#
# COMPACT_ATOMS: atom_id res chain seq x y z
N MET A 1 -24.31 33.69 57.60
CA MET A 1 -23.36 34.01 56.51
C MET A 1 -22.34 32.88 56.46
N LYS A 2 -22.39 32.00 55.46
CA LYS A 2 -21.51 30.82 55.36
C LYS A 2 -20.73 30.89 54.05
N SER A 3 -19.41 30.88 54.20
CA SER A 3 -18.43 30.97 53.13
C SER A 3 -18.32 29.65 52.39
N VAL A 4 -18.19 29.69 51.06
CA VAL A 4 -17.51 28.66 50.29
C VAL A 4 -16.60 29.38 49.30
N TYR A 5 -15.31 29.25 49.56
CA TYR A 5 -14.19 29.75 48.80
C TYR A 5 -14.02 28.93 47.52
N VAL A 6 -14.17 29.59 46.36
CA VAL A 6 -13.43 29.21 45.15
C VAL A 6 -13.03 30.50 44.42
N PRO A 7 -12.06 31.30 44.92
CA PRO A 7 -11.48 32.36 44.12
C PRO A 7 -10.45 31.69 43.19
N PHE A 8 -10.66 31.75 41.87
CA PHE A 8 -10.00 32.73 41.02
C PHE A 8 -8.47 32.74 41.19
N LEU A 9 -7.76 32.44 40.10
CA LEU A 9 -6.31 32.52 39.91
C LEU A 9 -5.47 31.40 40.55
N SER A 10 -5.51 30.22 39.95
CA SER A 10 -4.28 29.46 39.82
C SER A 10 -4.30 28.59 38.57
N LEU A 11 -3.45 29.01 37.63
CA LEU A 11 -2.50 28.16 36.92
C LEU A 11 -3.05 27.08 35.96
N VAL A 12 -2.40 27.07 34.79
CA VAL A 12 -2.37 25.98 33.80
C VAL A 12 -3.45 26.05 32.72
N ALA A 13 -3.14 26.89 31.73
CA ALA A 13 -3.21 26.59 30.32
C ALA A 13 -3.53 25.11 29.99
N VAL A 14 -4.82 24.81 29.80
CA VAL A 14 -5.23 23.63 29.02
C VAL A 14 -5.53 24.13 27.61
N LEU A 15 -4.46 24.54 26.92
CA LEU A 15 -4.46 24.64 25.47
C LEU A 15 -4.53 23.18 24.99
N VAL A 16 -5.74 22.69 24.73
CA VAL A 16 -5.95 21.37 24.12
C VAL A 16 -5.40 21.48 22.70
N LEU A 17 -4.10 21.23 22.57
CA LEU A 17 -3.48 20.85 21.32
C LEU A 17 -4.14 19.52 20.94
N THR A 18 -5.22 19.59 20.16
CA THR A 18 -5.63 18.48 19.33
C THR A 18 -4.52 18.26 18.32
N VAL A 19 -3.48 17.55 18.76
CA VAL A 19 -2.58 16.86 17.85
C VAL A 19 -3.50 15.90 17.12
N ALA A 20 -3.95 16.30 15.93
CA ALA A 20 -4.35 15.35 14.93
C ALA A 20 -3.11 14.48 14.75
N ALA A 21 -3.09 13.34 15.44
CA ALA A 21 -2.21 12.25 15.15
C ALA A 21 -2.59 11.86 13.71
N THR A 22 -1.96 12.52 12.75
CA THR A 22 -1.77 11.93 11.45
C THR A 22 -0.86 10.76 11.75
N GLU A 23 -1.48 9.62 12.07
CA GLU A 23 -0.78 8.36 12.03
C GLU A 23 -0.07 8.35 10.67
N PRO A 24 1.27 8.20 10.63
CA PRO A 24 1.90 7.96 9.35
C PRO A 24 1.13 6.79 8.71
N PRO A 25 0.75 6.87 7.42
CA PRO A 25 0.08 5.76 6.76
C PRO A 25 0.88 4.50 7.12
N LYS A 26 0.24 3.54 7.80
CA LYS A 26 0.93 2.30 8.15
C LYS A 26 1.42 1.70 6.84
N ALA A 27 2.74 1.74 6.63
CA ALA A 27 3.36 1.12 5.48
C ALA A 27 2.93 -0.34 5.47
N LEU A 28 2.39 -0.80 4.34
CA LEU A 28 1.97 -2.19 4.19
C LEU A 28 3.14 -3.12 4.54
N THR A 29 2.87 -4.12 5.36
CA THR A 29 3.84 -5.20 5.61
C THR A 29 3.97 -6.08 4.35
N CYS A 30 5.05 -6.86 4.27
CA CYS A 30 5.20 -7.82 3.18
C CYS A 30 4.08 -8.88 3.18
N GLU A 31 3.56 -9.26 4.35
CA GLU A 31 2.47 -10.23 4.45
C GLU A 31 1.16 -9.64 3.90
N GLU A 32 0.81 -8.42 4.30
CA GLU A 32 -0.36 -7.71 3.78
C GLU A 32 -0.24 -7.47 2.27
N THR A 33 0.94 -7.05 1.80
CA THR A 33 1.23 -6.85 0.38
C THR A 33 0.99 -8.13 -0.42
N LYS A 34 1.50 -9.27 0.07
CA LYS A 34 1.29 -10.59 -0.57
C LYS A 34 -0.19 -10.96 -0.57
N SER A 35 -0.87 -10.79 0.56
CA SER A 35 -2.30 -11.10 0.71
C SER A 35 -3.18 -10.34 -0.30
N LEU A 36 -2.86 -9.07 -0.59
CA LEU A 36 -3.56 -8.27 -1.58
C LEU A 36 -3.44 -8.83 -3.01
N VAL A 37 -2.33 -9.49 -3.35
CA VAL A 37 -2.08 -10.01 -4.71
C VAL A 37 -2.26 -11.52 -4.84
N THR A 38 -2.47 -12.25 -3.74
CA THR A 38 -2.78 -13.70 -3.76
C THR A 38 -3.91 -14.06 -4.73
N PRO A 39 -5.01 -13.29 -4.85
CA PRO A 39 -6.06 -13.61 -5.81
C PRO A 39 -5.61 -13.49 -7.29
N CYS A 40 -4.46 -12.88 -7.56
CA CYS A 40 -3.91 -12.75 -8.90
C CYS A 40 -3.12 -13.98 -9.35
N LEU A 41 -2.77 -14.90 -8.44
CA LEU A 41 -1.80 -15.96 -8.73
C LEU A 41 -2.18 -16.82 -9.95
N ASP A 42 -3.43 -17.25 -10.07
CA ASP A 42 -3.82 -18.09 -11.21
C ASP A 42 -3.73 -17.34 -12.54
N PHE A 43 -3.96 -16.02 -12.55
CA PHE A 43 -3.68 -15.19 -13.72
C PHE A 43 -2.17 -15.06 -13.94
N LEU A 44 -1.37 -14.84 -12.90
CA LEU A 44 0.08 -14.66 -13.02
C LEU A 44 0.84 -15.94 -13.40
N THR A 45 0.24 -17.12 -13.20
CA THR A 45 0.82 -18.43 -13.56
C THR A 45 0.12 -19.08 -14.76
N ASP A 46 -0.51 -18.28 -15.62
CA ASP A 46 -1.12 -18.75 -16.87
C ASP A 46 -2.27 -19.78 -16.74
N LYS A 47 -2.91 -19.88 -15.58
CA LYS A 47 -4.05 -20.80 -15.36
C LYS A 47 -5.39 -20.20 -15.76
N THR A 48 -5.51 -18.88 -15.73
CA THR A 48 -6.69 -18.15 -16.23
C THR A 48 -6.28 -17.13 -17.27
N ASN A 49 -7.17 -16.73 -18.18
CA ASN A 49 -6.89 -15.67 -19.15
C ASN A 49 -7.19 -14.26 -18.61
N THR A 50 -8.06 -14.16 -17.61
CA THR A 50 -8.50 -12.90 -17.00
C THR A 50 -8.28 -12.92 -15.48
N PRO A 51 -7.86 -11.80 -14.88
CA PRO A 51 -7.72 -11.71 -13.44
C PRO A 51 -9.10 -11.66 -12.80
N PRO A 52 -9.31 -12.35 -11.67
CA PRO A 52 -10.59 -12.29 -10.98
C PRO A 52 -10.78 -10.90 -10.34
N THR A 53 -12.03 -10.48 -10.10
CA THR A 53 -12.33 -9.16 -9.50
C THR A 53 -11.53 -8.86 -8.22
N PRO A 54 -11.34 -9.81 -7.27
CA PRO A 54 -10.55 -9.57 -6.07
C PRO A 54 -9.07 -9.27 -6.35
N CYS A 55 -8.51 -9.78 -7.46
CA CYS A 55 -7.14 -9.44 -7.87
C CYS A 55 -7.03 -7.96 -8.21
N CYS A 56 -7.93 -7.44 -9.04
CA CYS A 56 -7.90 -6.02 -9.41
C CYS A 56 -8.20 -5.10 -8.22
N GLN A 57 -9.10 -5.52 -7.32
CA GLN A 57 -9.37 -4.78 -6.08
C GLN A 57 -8.14 -4.74 -5.15
N GLY A 58 -7.45 -5.86 -5.01
CA GLY A 58 -6.21 -5.96 -4.24
C GLY A 58 -5.09 -5.12 -4.83
N LEU A 59 -4.90 -5.17 -6.15
CA LEU A 59 -3.95 -4.32 -6.87
C LEU A 59 -4.25 -2.83 -6.67
N ASN A 60 -5.52 -2.42 -6.76
CA ASN A 60 -5.91 -1.04 -6.52
C ASN A 60 -5.64 -0.60 -5.07
N LYS A 61 -5.97 -1.45 -4.09
CA LYS A 61 -5.63 -1.19 -2.68
C LYS A 61 -4.14 -1.03 -2.47
N LEU A 62 -3.32 -1.92 -3.05
CA LEU A 62 -1.87 -1.83 -2.97
C LEU A 62 -1.36 -0.48 -3.48
N ILE A 63 -1.84 -0.02 -4.63
CA ILE A 63 -1.43 1.26 -5.23
C ILE A 63 -1.85 2.45 -4.36
N VAL A 64 -3.07 2.45 -3.81
CA VAL A 64 -3.58 3.53 -2.95
C VAL A 64 -2.87 3.55 -1.59
N SER A 65 -2.49 2.39 -1.07
CA SER A 65 -1.78 2.21 0.21
C SER A 65 -0.26 2.37 0.10
N THR A 66 0.27 2.66 -1.09
CA THR A 66 1.70 2.96 -1.31
C THR A 66 1.87 4.31 -2.02
N PRO A 67 1.41 5.43 -1.43
CA PRO A 67 1.47 6.74 -2.08
C PRO A 67 2.90 7.22 -2.32
N THR A 68 3.84 6.90 -1.42
CA THR A 68 5.22 7.36 -1.48
C THR A 68 6.13 6.40 -2.25
N LYS A 69 7.27 6.93 -2.71
CA LYS A 69 8.32 6.16 -3.39
C LYS A 69 8.92 5.07 -2.50
N GLU A 70 9.09 5.36 -1.22
CA GLU A 70 9.62 4.42 -0.23
C GLU A 70 8.66 3.24 0.00
N GLU A 71 7.37 3.52 0.16
CA GLU A 71 6.34 2.47 0.31
C GLU A 71 6.23 1.60 -0.95
N LYS A 72 6.28 2.20 -2.15
CA LYS A 72 6.30 1.46 -3.42
C LYS A 72 7.54 0.57 -3.53
N LEU A 73 8.70 1.06 -3.13
CA LEU A 73 9.95 0.30 -3.14
C LEU A 73 9.85 -0.91 -2.20
N THR A 74 9.36 -0.70 -0.98
CA THR A 74 9.15 -1.77 0.01
C THR A 74 8.18 -2.82 -0.51
N ALA A 75 7.00 -2.41 -0.98
CA ALA A 75 6.02 -3.32 -1.56
C ALA A 75 6.60 -4.10 -2.75
N CYS A 76 7.33 -3.44 -3.64
CA CYS A 76 7.96 -4.09 -4.79
C CYS A 76 8.96 -5.17 -4.36
N LYS A 77 9.83 -4.88 -3.37
CA LYS A 77 10.77 -5.87 -2.83
C LYS A 77 10.05 -7.08 -2.26
N CYS A 78 9.00 -6.87 -1.46
CA CYS A 78 8.17 -7.94 -0.90
C CYS A 78 7.55 -8.83 -2.00
N LEU A 79 7.05 -8.20 -3.07
CA LEU A 79 6.43 -8.89 -4.20
C LEU A 79 7.45 -9.65 -5.05
N LYS A 80 8.65 -9.08 -5.26
CA LYS A 80 9.75 -9.73 -5.98
C LYS A 80 10.20 -11.02 -5.27
N GLU A 81 10.35 -10.96 -3.95
CA GLU A 81 10.67 -12.14 -3.14
C GLU A 81 9.55 -13.19 -3.10
N ALA A 82 8.29 -12.76 -3.19
CA ALA A 82 7.17 -13.69 -3.30
C ALA A 82 7.15 -14.37 -4.68
N ALA A 83 7.34 -13.59 -5.75
CA ALA A 83 7.34 -14.05 -7.13
C ALA A 83 8.44 -15.09 -7.38
N SER A 84 9.63 -14.93 -6.78
CA SER A 84 10.73 -15.89 -6.93
C SER A 84 10.42 -17.28 -6.34
N GLN A 85 9.41 -17.40 -5.49
CA GLN A 85 8.99 -18.66 -4.87
C GLN A 85 7.85 -19.34 -5.65
N ILE A 86 7.31 -18.69 -6.68
CA ILE A 86 6.16 -19.18 -7.43
C ILE A 86 6.66 -19.82 -8.75
N PRO A 87 6.47 -21.13 -8.94
CA PRO A 87 6.82 -21.77 -10.21
C PRO A 87 5.92 -21.26 -11.34
N ASN A 88 6.47 -21.14 -12.55
CA ASN A 88 5.77 -20.68 -13.75
C ASN A 88 5.17 -19.26 -13.64
N PHE A 89 5.79 -18.39 -12.86
CA PHE A 89 5.38 -16.99 -12.75
C PHE A 89 5.71 -16.23 -14.05
N ASP A 90 4.71 -15.60 -14.67
CA ASP A 90 4.85 -14.84 -15.91
C ASP A 90 4.93 -13.33 -15.66
N VAL A 91 6.14 -12.78 -15.81
CA VAL A 91 6.43 -11.34 -15.64
C VAL A 91 5.67 -10.48 -16.68
N SER A 92 5.47 -10.98 -17.89
CA SER A 92 4.73 -10.25 -18.94
C SER A 92 3.28 -10.02 -18.52
N ARG A 93 2.69 -10.98 -17.81
CA ARG A 93 1.32 -10.89 -17.31
C ARG A 93 1.20 -9.90 -16.16
N VAL A 94 2.21 -9.80 -15.29
CA VAL A 94 2.27 -8.72 -14.29
C VAL A 94 2.19 -7.35 -14.95
N ASN A 95 3.04 -7.11 -15.96
CA ASN A 95 3.12 -5.81 -16.62
C ASN A 95 1.80 -5.40 -17.29
N ASN A 96 0.99 -6.39 -17.68
CA ASN A 96 -0.33 -6.17 -18.26
C ASN A 96 -1.44 -6.03 -17.21
N LEU A 97 -1.20 -6.41 -15.95
CA LEU A 97 -2.21 -6.42 -14.89
C LEU A 97 -2.87 -5.04 -14.66
N PRO A 98 -2.14 -3.90 -14.61
CA PRO A 98 -2.79 -2.59 -14.47
C PRO A 98 -3.68 -2.24 -15.65
N LYS A 99 -3.26 -2.59 -16.88
CA LYS A 99 -4.06 -2.34 -18.10
C LYS A 99 -5.33 -3.17 -18.09
N VAL A 100 -5.23 -4.47 -17.77
CA VAL A 100 -6.38 -5.39 -17.73
C VAL A 100 -7.35 -5.03 -16.59
N CYS A 101 -6.83 -4.58 -15.45
CA CYS A 101 -7.64 -4.07 -14.34
C CYS A 101 -8.13 -2.63 -14.53
N ASN A 102 -7.77 -1.99 -15.66
CA ASN A 102 -8.15 -0.62 -15.99
C ASN A 102 -7.72 0.42 -14.92
N ILE A 103 -6.56 0.19 -14.30
CA ILE A 103 -5.97 1.06 -13.27
C ILE A 103 -4.93 1.96 -13.93
N ASN A 104 -5.13 3.27 -13.80
CA ASN A 104 -4.19 4.25 -14.33
C ASN A 104 -3.04 4.46 -13.34
N VAL A 105 -1.85 3.98 -13.68
CA VAL A 105 -0.65 4.14 -12.87
C VAL A 105 0.16 5.29 -13.48
N ASN A 106 0.32 6.39 -12.75
CA ASN A 106 1.00 7.61 -13.23
C ASN A 106 2.54 7.46 -13.32
N TYR A 107 3.04 6.24 -13.20
CA TYR A 107 4.44 5.87 -13.38
C TYR A 107 4.48 4.54 -14.13
N PRO A 108 5.41 4.36 -15.09
CA PRO A 108 5.57 3.07 -15.75
C PRO A 108 5.99 2.04 -14.70
N ILE A 109 5.18 0.98 -14.53
CA ILE A 109 5.68 -0.24 -13.89
C ILE A 109 6.78 -0.74 -14.84
N SER A 110 8.04 -0.58 -14.44
CA SER A 110 9.18 -0.95 -15.26
C SER A 110 9.02 -2.39 -15.73
N LYS A 111 9.43 -2.65 -16.98
CA LYS A 111 9.11 -3.84 -17.78
C LYS A 111 9.47 -5.20 -17.16
N ASP A 112 10.11 -5.23 -16.00
CA ASP A 112 10.72 -6.44 -15.48
C ASP A 112 10.52 -6.62 -13.97
N PHE A 113 9.47 -6.03 -13.39
CA PHE A 113 9.32 -6.06 -11.92
C PHE A 113 10.53 -5.42 -11.21
N ASP A 114 11.21 -4.51 -11.92
CA ASP A 114 12.46 -3.92 -11.48
C ASP A 114 12.18 -2.79 -10.51
N CYS A 115 12.22 -3.16 -9.23
CA CYS A 115 12.01 -2.27 -8.09
C CYS A 115 12.98 -1.09 -8.04
N ASP A 116 14.16 -1.20 -8.67
CA ASP A 116 15.18 -0.16 -8.64
C ASP A 116 14.86 0.99 -9.61
N ASN A 117 14.05 0.73 -10.65
CA ASN A 117 13.59 1.77 -11.57
C ASN A 117 12.45 2.64 -11.00
N ILE A 118 11.81 2.24 -9.89
CA ILE A 118 10.90 3.09 -9.12
C ILE A 118 11.67 4.31 -8.54
N ILE A 119 13.00 4.20 -8.42
CA ILE A 119 13.85 5.24 -7.83
C ILE A 119 14.15 6.40 -8.81
N LYS A 120 13.89 6.27 -10.11
CA LYS A 120 14.40 7.24 -11.11
C LYS A 120 13.48 8.40 -11.47
N ASN A 121 12.32 8.56 -10.83
CA ASN A 121 11.44 9.71 -11.03
C ASN A 121 11.18 10.49 -9.74
#